data_AF-A0A8H7IZA3-F1
#
_entry.id   AF-A0A8H7IZA3-F1
#
_cell.length_a   1.000
_cell.length_b   1.000
_cell.length_c   1.000
_cell.angle_alpha   90.00
_cell.angle_beta   90.00
_cell.angle_gamma   90.00
#
_symmetry.space_group_name_H-M   'P 1'
#
loop_
_entity.id
_entity.type
_entity.pdbx_description
1 polymer ?
#
loop_
_entity_poly.entity_id
_entity_poly.type
_entity_poly.pdbx_seq_one_letter_code
_entity_poly.pdbx_strand_id
1 'polypeptide(L)'
;MAGKPSTAATAAIEDMTLRYGMLMRDDVVKIEIGPDHMEYFVHPGLLLEHSEYFNRALTGSWKEAAERAIELDDVDCDTFEIFLEWLYTQRYPKDNRFTDSFDSECASHLARVKACEFGDRFLAAEFRRASENALIDSLTVGLNTPWYTMIIYAFNHLPPNSPVLQAMIDTHCYSWKENSDNYGNGELQLRSLLPHSFLLGVALRYMRLQHGRKKRLDRCDYHGHGPDDDRGDKCQVARVDEFNKRKAT
;
A
#
# COMPACT_ATOMS: atom_id res chain seq x y z
N MET A 1 8.35 45.26 -6.64
CA MET A 1 7.31 45.26 -5.59
C MET A 1 6.88 43.81 -5.40
N ALA A 2 7.29 43.17 -4.30
CA ALA A 2 6.86 41.80 -4.00
C ALA A 2 5.42 41.82 -3.49
N GLY A 3 4.49 41.19 -4.23
CA GLY A 3 3.09 41.07 -3.82
C GLY A 3 2.97 40.25 -2.55
N LYS A 4 2.21 40.74 -1.56
CA LYS A 4 1.93 39.98 -0.32
C LYS A 4 1.27 38.64 -0.68
N PRO A 5 1.69 37.51 -0.09
CA PRO A 5 1.07 36.22 -0.33
C PRO A 5 -0.42 36.25 0.09
N SER A 6 -1.29 35.57 -0.68
CA SER A 6 -2.72 35.49 -0.36
C SER A 6 -2.95 34.76 0.97
N THR A 7 -4.01 35.09 1.69
CA THR A 7 -4.36 34.56 3.03
C THR A 7 -4.29 33.03 3.12
N ALA A 8 -4.66 32.32 2.05
CA ALA A 8 -4.63 30.86 2.02
C ALA A 8 -3.25 30.26 1.69
N ALA A 9 -2.31 31.04 1.14
CA ALA A 9 -0.90 30.64 1.01
C ALA A 9 -0.16 30.90 2.34
N THR A 10 -0.50 31.98 3.03
CA THR A 10 -0.01 32.28 4.38
C THR A 10 -0.45 31.21 5.37
N ALA A 11 -1.71 30.76 5.32
CA ALA A 11 -2.23 29.68 6.17
C ALA A 11 -1.56 28.31 5.88
N ALA A 12 -1.25 27.99 4.63
CA ALA A 12 -0.56 26.74 4.27
C ALA A 12 0.93 26.76 4.67
N ILE A 13 1.58 27.93 4.58
CA ILE A 13 2.94 28.13 5.08
C ILE A 13 2.94 28.07 6.62
N GLU A 14 1.95 28.67 7.29
CA GLU A 14 1.78 28.57 8.73
C GLU A 14 1.50 27.12 9.18
N ASP A 15 0.66 26.36 8.46
CA ASP A 15 0.39 24.93 8.71
C ASP A 15 1.63 24.07 8.47
N MET A 16 2.37 24.28 7.38
CA MET A 16 3.64 23.58 7.12
C MET A 16 4.72 23.95 8.14
N THR A 17 4.77 25.22 8.58
CA THR A 17 5.73 25.69 9.60
C THR A 17 5.32 25.19 10.99
N LEU A 18 4.03 25.01 11.27
CA LEU A 18 3.51 24.38 12.48
C LEU A 18 3.79 22.86 12.48
N ARG A 19 3.60 22.17 11.34
CA ARG A 19 3.96 20.75 11.15
C ARG A 19 5.46 20.53 11.35
N TYR A 20 6.30 21.33 10.70
CA TYR A 20 7.75 21.32 10.92
C TYR A 20 8.12 21.71 12.36
N GLY A 21 7.44 22.68 12.95
CA GLY A 21 7.65 23.10 14.35
C GLY A 21 7.23 22.03 15.37
N MET A 22 6.25 21.18 15.06
CA MET A 22 5.87 20.01 15.86
C MET A 22 6.84 18.85 15.67
N LEU A 23 7.36 18.62 14.46
CA LEU A 23 8.38 17.61 14.18
C LEU A 23 9.75 17.93 14.83
N MET A 24 10.04 19.22 15.04
CA MET A 24 11.31 19.71 15.63
C MET A 24 11.28 19.83 17.16
N ARG A 25 10.19 19.43 17.83
CA ARG A 25 10.19 19.22 19.29
C ARG A 25 10.60 17.78 19.54
N ASP A 26 11.81 17.60 20.08
CA ASP A 26 12.56 16.35 20.32
C ASP A 26 11.80 15.23 21.07
N ASP A 27 10.73 14.70 20.49
CA ASP A 27 10.03 13.54 21.02
C ASP A 27 9.86 12.51 19.90
N VAL A 28 10.45 11.35 20.12
CA VAL A 28 10.29 10.16 19.28
C VAL A 28 9.65 9.08 20.12
N VAL A 29 8.73 8.32 19.52
CA VAL A 29 8.18 7.13 20.14
C VAL A 29 8.97 5.92 19.66
N LYS A 30 9.22 4.97 20.56
CA LYS A 30 9.82 3.69 20.20
C LYS A 30 8.74 2.74 19.69
N ILE A 31 8.98 2.08 18.56
CA ILE A 31 8.14 1.01 18.02
C ILE A 31 9.03 -0.22 17.82
N GLU A 32 8.68 -1.32 18.47
CA GLU A 32 9.37 -2.60 18.34
C GLU A 32 8.60 -3.49 17.36
N ILE A 33 9.30 -4.02 16.36
CA ILE A 33 8.70 -4.77 15.26
C ILE A 33 9.24 -6.20 15.23
N GLY A 34 8.31 -7.15 15.08
CA GLY A 34 8.63 -8.56 14.88
C GLY A 34 9.17 -9.27 16.12
N PRO A 35 9.43 -10.59 16.01
CA PRO A 35 9.86 -11.41 17.15
C PRO A 35 11.24 -11.07 17.69
N ASP A 36 12.06 -10.39 16.88
CA ASP A 36 13.41 -9.93 17.26
C ASP A 36 13.38 -8.55 17.93
N HIS A 37 12.19 -7.95 18.13
CA HIS A 37 12.00 -6.62 18.74
C HIS A 37 12.87 -5.54 18.09
N MET A 38 12.86 -5.49 16.74
CA MET A 38 13.62 -4.48 16.01
C MET A 38 13.09 -3.09 16.33
N GLU A 39 13.95 -2.23 16.89
CA GLU A 39 13.56 -0.90 17.38
C GLU A 39 13.56 0.15 16.26
N TYR A 40 12.44 0.85 16.12
CA TYR A 40 12.27 2.02 15.26
C TYR A 40 11.89 3.24 16.11
N PHE A 41 12.45 4.40 15.80
CA PHE A 41 12.15 5.67 16.48
C PHE A 41 11.41 6.59 15.51
N VAL A 42 10.15 6.90 15.83
CA VAL A 42 9.23 7.59 14.91
C VAL A 42 8.73 8.88 15.54
N HIS A 43 8.54 9.93 14.74
CA HIS A 43 7.90 11.15 15.24
C HIS A 43 6.41 10.89 15.49
N PRO A 44 5.92 11.04 16.74
CA PRO A 44 4.56 10.69 17.09
C PRO A 44 3.54 11.54 16.31
N GLY A 45 3.85 12.80 16.01
CA GLY A 45 2.97 13.68 15.23
C GLY A 45 2.49 13.05 13.90
N LEU A 46 3.38 12.33 13.19
CA LEU A 46 3.02 11.67 11.94
C LEU A 46 2.08 10.48 12.18
N LEU A 47 2.37 9.68 13.20
CA LEU A 47 1.55 8.51 13.56
C LEU A 47 0.14 8.93 13.99
N LEU A 48 0.04 9.98 14.81
CA LEU A 48 -1.24 10.53 15.28
C LEU A 48 -2.10 11.07 14.13
N GLU A 49 -1.46 11.68 13.12
CA GLU A 49 -2.13 12.27 11.95
C GLU A 49 -2.64 11.19 10.98
N HIS A 50 -1.82 10.17 10.70
CA HIS A 50 -2.10 9.23 9.61
C HIS A 50 -2.62 7.85 10.05
N SER A 51 -2.78 7.61 11.36
CA SER A 51 -3.33 6.36 11.88
C SER A 51 -4.16 6.61 13.14
N GLU A 52 -5.44 6.27 13.07
CA GLU A 52 -6.32 6.35 14.23
C GLU A 52 -5.92 5.34 15.33
N TYR A 53 -5.36 4.19 14.95
CA TYR A 53 -4.82 3.22 15.90
C TYR A 53 -3.70 3.85 16.73
N PHE A 54 -2.65 4.38 16.07
CA PHE A 54 -1.52 4.97 16.79
C PHE A 54 -1.93 6.23 17.55
N ASN A 55 -2.92 6.97 17.04
CA ASN A 55 -3.53 8.07 17.78
C ASN A 55 -4.08 7.62 19.13
N ARG A 56 -4.93 6.59 19.13
CA ARG A 56 -5.54 6.05 20.35
C ARG A 56 -4.49 5.41 21.27
N ALA A 57 -3.52 4.70 20.72
CA ALA A 57 -2.46 4.04 21.50
C ALA A 57 -1.58 5.04 22.26
N LEU A 58 -1.23 6.18 21.64
CA LEU A 58 -0.28 7.15 22.19
C LEU A 58 -0.91 8.29 22.98
N THR A 59 -2.20 8.57 22.77
CA THR A 59 -2.92 9.63 23.51
C THR A 59 -3.89 9.07 24.56
N GLY A 60 -4.15 7.77 24.52
CA GLY A 60 -5.04 7.09 25.45
C GLY A 60 -4.45 6.95 26.86
N SER A 61 -5.23 6.36 27.75
CA SER A 61 -4.80 6.05 29.13
C SER A 61 -4.06 4.71 29.24
N TRP A 62 -3.55 4.19 28.12
CA TRP A 62 -3.00 2.84 28.02
C TRP A 62 -1.51 2.84 28.38
N LYS A 63 -0.93 1.65 28.62
CA LYS A 63 0.45 1.48 29.08
C LYS A 63 1.45 2.09 28.09
N GLU A 64 1.14 2.01 26.81
CA GLU A 64 1.90 2.52 25.67
C GLU A 64 2.01 4.05 25.69
N ALA A 65 0.97 4.76 26.14
CA ALA A 65 1.03 6.21 26.32
C ALA A 65 1.92 6.62 27.50
N ALA A 66 2.00 5.79 28.54
CA ALA A 66 2.86 6.00 29.70
C ALA A 66 4.33 5.61 29.42
N GLU A 67 4.56 4.52 28.70
CA GLU A 67 5.90 3.98 28.39
C GLU A 67 6.48 4.53 27.07
N ARG A 68 5.66 5.18 26.24
CA ARG A 68 6.02 5.68 24.89
C ARG A 68 6.71 4.63 24.03
N ALA A 69 6.24 3.39 24.16
CA ALA A 69 6.69 2.24 23.41
C ALA A 69 5.47 1.47 22.89
N ILE A 70 5.53 0.99 21.65
CA ILE A 70 4.53 0.11 21.05
C ILE A 70 5.25 -1.13 20.54
N GLU A 71 4.75 -2.31 20.90
CA GLU A 71 5.28 -3.60 20.47
C GLU A 71 4.34 -4.23 19.44
N LEU A 72 4.86 -4.62 18.27
CA LEU A 72 4.11 -5.23 17.16
C LEU A 72 4.80 -6.52 16.70
N ASP A 73 4.64 -7.59 17.49
CA ASP A 73 5.33 -8.88 17.29
C ASP A 73 5.00 -9.60 15.98
N ASP A 74 3.83 -9.32 15.40
CA ASP A 74 3.30 -10.00 14.22
C ASP A 74 3.39 -9.17 12.93
N VAL A 75 4.02 -8.00 13.00
CA VAL A 75 4.37 -7.18 11.83
C VAL A 75 5.84 -7.45 11.48
N ASP A 76 6.13 -7.70 10.21
CA ASP A 76 7.51 -7.77 9.73
C ASP A 76 8.10 -6.39 9.41
N CYS A 77 9.42 -6.30 9.53
CA CYS A 77 10.18 -5.08 9.26
C CYS A 77 9.94 -4.53 7.86
N ASP A 78 9.88 -5.39 6.83
CA ASP A 78 9.67 -4.95 5.44
C ASP A 78 8.34 -4.21 5.28
N THR A 79 7.26 -4.75 5.86
CA THR A 79 5.94 -4.13 5.85
C THR A 79 5.96 -2.80 6.62
N PHE A 80 6.60 -2.77 7.79
CA PHE A 80 6.69 -1.54 8.59
C PHE A 80 7.54 -0.46 7.91
N GLU A 81 8.62 -0.82 7.22
CA GLU A 81 9.47 0.11 6.48
C GLU A 81 8.82 0.71 5.24
N ILE A 82 7.88 -0.02 4.61
CA ILE A 82 7.00 0.53 3.58
C ILE A 82 6.11 1.61 4.20
N PHE A 83 5.50 1.32 5.36
CA PHE A 83 4.69 2.29 6.09
C PHE A 83 5.51 3.51 6.51
N LEU A 84 6.72 3.35 7.04
CA LEU A 84 7.57 4.46 7.45
C LEU A 84 7.98 5.37 6.29
N GLU A 85 8.41 4.82 5.15
CA GLU A 85 8.75 5.68 4.00
C GLU A 85 7.51 6.44 3.54
N TRP A 86 6.36 5.78 3.45
CA TRP A 86 5.12 6.46 3.09
C TRP A 86 4.76 7.54 4.13
N LEU A 87 4.87 7.23 5.42
CA LEU A 87 4.51 8.13 6.51
C LEU A 87 5.32 9.44 6.46
N TYR A 88 6.62 9.34 6.18
CA TYR A 88 7.51 10.50 6.13
C TYR A 88 7.47 11.25 4.79
N THR A 89 7.24 10.55 3.68
CA THR A 89 7.34 11.15 2.34
C THR A 89 5.99 11.43 1.69
N GLN A 90 4.91 10.86 2.26
CA GLN A 90 3.57 10.79 1.67
C GLN A 90 3.59 10.22 0.25
N ARG A 91 4.55 9.33 -0.02
CA ARG A 91 4.75 8.65 -1.31
C ARG A 91 4.98 7.17 -1.06
N TYR A 92 4.28 6.33 -1.80
CA TYR A 92 4.49 4.90 -1.71
C TYR A 92 5.82 4.50 -2.36
N PRO A 93 6.62 3.61 -1.74
CA PRO A 93 7.90 3.18 -2.28
C PRO A 93 7.79 2.60 -3.69
N LYS A 94 8.61 3.12 -4.62
CA LYS A 94 8.58 2.70 -6.03
C LYS A 94 9.34 1.41 -6.30
N ASP A 95 10.40 1.15 -5.54
CA ASP A 95 11.33 0.06 -5.81
C ASP A 95 11.13 -1.11 -4.83
N ASN A 96 11.50 -2.31 -5.24
CA ASN A 96 11.70 -3.42 -4.32
C ASN A 96 13.10 -3.23 -3.72
N ARG A 97 13.18 -2.62 -2.52
CA ARG A 97 14.44 -2.17 -1.91
C ARG A 97 15.47 -3.27 -1.60
N PHE A 98 15.12 -4.55 -1.80
CA PHE A 98 15.89 -5.68 -1.28
C PHE A 98 16.41 -6.67 -2.34
N THR A 99 16.27 -6.42 -3.64
CA THR A 99 16.46 -7.48 -4.66
C THR A 99 17.92 -7.74 -5.04
N ASP A 100 18.66 -8.47 -4.20
CA ASP A 100 19.92 -9.14 -4.61
C ASP A 100 19.68 -10.61 -5.02
N SER A 101 18.46 -11.16 -4.82
CA SER A 101 18.10 -12.55 -5.14
C SER A 101 16.61 -12.76 -5.45
N PHE A 102 16.25 -13.92 -6.04
CA PHE A 102 14.87 -14.33 -6.32
C PHE A 102 14.02 -14.49 -5.06
N ASP A 103 14.58 -15.06 -3.98
CA ASP A 103 13.88 -15.19 -2.69
C ASP A 103 13.52 -13.81 -2.13
N SER A 104 14.40 -12.83 -2.35
CA SER A 104 14.18 -11.44 -1.93
C SER A 104 13.08 -10.74 -2.74
N GLU A 105 12.91 -11.11 -4.01
CA GLU A 105 11.82 -10.57 -4.84
C GLU A 105 10.45 -11.06 -4.35
N CYS A 106 10.30 -12.36 -4.04
CA CYS A 106 9.05 -12.91 -3.48
C CYS A 106 8.68 -12.23 -2.15
N ALA A 107 9.65 -12.10 -1.24
CA ALA A 107 9.45 -11.46 0.06
C ALA A 107 9.00 -9.99 -0.09
N SER A 108 9.66 -9.25 -0.98
CA SER A 108 9.32 -7.83 -1.26
C SER A 108 7.91 -7.67 -1.84
N HIS A 109 7.48 -8.57 -2.72
CA HIS A 109 6.12 -8.53 -3.24
C HIS A 109 5.06 -8.89 -2.19
N LEU A 110 5.35 -9.86 -1.31
CA LEU A 110 4.45 -10.23 -0.22
C LEU A 110 4.29 -9.07 0.78
N ALA A 111 5.37 -8.35 1.11
CA ALA A 111 5.34 -7.18 1.97
C ALA A 111 4.38 -6.08 1.45
N ARG A 112 4.24 -5.93 0.12
CA ARG A 112 3.26 -4.98 -0.47
C ARG A 112 1.81 -5.40 -0.25
N VAL A 113 1.52 -6.70 -0.23
CA VAL A 113 0.17 -7.21 0.13
C VAL A 113 -0.08 -6.99 1.62
N LYS A 114 0.91 -7.31 2.46
CA LYS A 114 0.86 -7.06 3.90
C LYS A 114 0.70 -5.59 4.25
N ALA A 115 1.27 -4.67 3.47
CA ALA A 115 1.06 -3.24 3.64
C ALA A 115 -0.42 -2.83 3.44
N CYS A 116 -1.15 -3.51 2.55
CA CYS A 116 -2.59 -3.29 2.39
C CYS A 116 -3.35 -3.71 3.65
N GLU A 117 -3.05 -4.89 4.20
CA GLU A 117 -3.63 -5.37 5.46
C GLU A 117 -3.24 -4.46 6.65
N PHE A 118 -1.97 -4.04 6.72
CA PHE A 118 -1.46 -3.14 7.75
C PHE A 118 -2.26 -1.84 7.77
N GLY A 119 -2.49 -1.23 6.60
CA GLY A 119 -3.28 0.00 6.51
C GLY A 119 -4.71 -0.17 7.02
N ASP A 120 -5.31 -1.35 6.86
CA ASP A 120 -6.64 -1.65 7.40
C ASP A 120 -6.61 -1.87 8.91
N ARG A 121 -5.73 -2.78 9.38
CA ARG A 121 -5.58 -3.16 10.78
C ARG A 121 -5.22 -1.97 11.68
N PHE A 122 -4.30 -1.13 11.22
CA PHE A 122 -3.83 0.04 11.96
C PHE A 122 -4.61 1.31 11.61
N LEU A 123 -5.78 1.19 10.96
CA LEU A 123 -6.69 2.30 10.67
C LEU A 123 -5.99 3.48 9.97
N ALA A 124 -5.05 3.17 9.06
CA ALA A 124 -4.30 4.12 8.26
C ALA A 124 -4.89 4.16 6.83
N ALA A 125 -6.07 4.76 6.69
CA ALA A 125 -6.87 4.66 5.47
C ALA A 125 -6.18 5.21 4.21
N GLU A 126 -5.40 6.29 4.34
CA GLU A 126 -4.62 6.87 3.23
C GLU A 126 -3.48 5.93 2.81
N PHE A 127 -2.80 5.33 3.79
CA PHE A 127 -1.76 4.33 3.53
C PHE A 127 -2.31 3.07 2.89
N ARG A 128 -3.44 2.55 3.38
CA ARG A 128 -4.15 1.40 2.77
C ARG A 128 -4.42 1.67 1.30
N ARG A 129 -5.04 2.82 1.00
CA ARG A 129 -5.35 3.22 -0.40
C ARG A 129 -4.07 3.35 -1.24
N ALA A 130 -3.03 3.99 -0.71
CA ALA A 130 -1.75 4.12 -1.42
C ALA A 130 -1.13 2.75 -1.73
N SER A 131 -1.19 1.81 -0.78
CA SER A 131 -0.69 0.44 -0.92
C SER A 131 -1.47 -0.34 -1.97
N GLU A 132 -2.81 -0.31 -1.91
CA GLU A 132 -3.69 -0.97 -2.88
C GLU A 132 -3.44 -0.46 -4.30
N ASN A 133 -3.37 0.87 -4.49
CA ASN A 133 -3.12 1.46 -5.80
C ASN A 133 -1.73 1.10 -6.34
N ALA A 134 -0.69 1.15 -5.50
CA ALA A 134 0.66 0.78 -5.93
C ALA A 134 0.74 -0.70 -6.33
N LEU A 135 0.00 -1.58 -5.64
CA LEU A 135 -0.09 -2.99 -5.98
C LEU A 135 -0.88 -3.21 -7.27
N ILE A 136 -2.03 -2.57 -7.44
CA ILE A 136 -2.83 -2.61 -8.68
C ILE A 136 -2.01 -2.11 -9.86
N ASP A 137 -1.28 -1.01 -9.71
CA ASP A 137 -0.42 -0.46 -10.75
C ASP A 137 0.67 -1.45 -11.17
N SER A 138 1.32 -2.10 -10.20
CA SER A 138 2.33 -3.13 -10.47
C SER A 138 1.73 -4.31 -11.26
N LEU A 139 0.55 -4.79 -10.85
CA LEU A 139 -0.13 -5.93 -11.47
C LEU A 139 -0.65 -5.62 -12.88
N THR A 140 -1.20 -4.43 -13.10
CA THR A 140 -1.94 -4.10 -14.33
C THR A 140 -1.05 -3.41 -15.38
N VAL A 141 -0.13 -2.55 -14.96
CA VAL A 141 0.71 -1.76 -15.86
C VAL A 141 2.06 -2.45 -16.06
N GLY A 142 2.63 -2.98 -14.99
CA GLY A 142 3.81 -3.84 -15.05
C GLY A 142 3.53 -5.17 -15.74
N LEU A 143 2.26 -5.59 -15.79
CA LEU A 143 1.84 -6.93 -16.23
C LEU A 143 2.57 -8.05 -15.47
N ASN A 144 2.89 -7.76 -14.20
CA ASN A 144 3.54 -8.71 -13.31
C ASN A 144 2.51 -9.74 -12.86
N THR A 145 2.65 -10.99 -13.33
CA THR A 145 1.83 -12.09 -12.83
C THR A 145 2.09 -12.24 -11.33
N PRO A 146 1.05 -12.18 -10.47
CA PRO A 146 1.25 -12.31 -9.04
C PRO A 146 1.74 -13.71 -8.70
N TRP A 147 2.74 -13.79 -7.82
CA TRP A 147 3.22 -15.05 -7.25
C TRP A 147 2.12 -15.70 -6.40
N TYR A 148 2.07 -17.03 -6.37
CA TYR A 148 1.03 -17.76 -5.63
C TYR A 148 1.10 -17.51 -4.13
N THR A 149 2.28 -17.26 -3.56
CA THR A 149 2.40 -16.82 -2.16
C THR A 149 1.62 -15.53 -1.88
N MET A 150 1.69 -14.55 -2.79
CA MET A 150 0.91 -13.31 -2.69
C MET A 150 -0.59 -13.57 -2.82
N ILE A 151 -0.99 -14.41 -3.79
CA ILE A 151 -2.40 -14.75 -4.01
C ILE A 151 -2.97 -15.43 -2.77
N ILE A 152 -2.29 -16.45 -2.25
CA ILE A 152 -2.72 -17.19 -1.06
C ILE A 152 -2.88 -16.24 0.11
N TYR A 153 -1.90 -15.37 0.36
CA TYR A 153 -1.98 -14.41 1.45
C TYR A 153 -3.13 -13.41 1.25
N ALA A 154 -3.20 -12.77 0.08
CA ALA A 154 -4.18 -11.73 -0.20
C ALA A 154 -5.63 -12.22 -0.01
N PHE A 155 -5.97 -13.40 -0.53
CA PHE A 155 -7.32 -13.94 -0.43
C PHE A 155 -7.70 -14.42 0.98
N ASN A 156 -6.74 -14.63 1.86
CA ASN A 156 -6.98 -14.99 3.26
C ASN A 156 -7.07 -13.77 4.18
N HIS A 157 -6.41 -12.66 3.83
CA HIS A 157 -6.25 -11.50 4.72
C HIS A 157 -6.98 -10.23 4.25
N LEU A 158 -7.21 -10.06 2.93
CA LEU A 158 -7.89 -8.88 2.40
C LEU A 158 -9.41 -9.07 2.34
N PRO A 159 -10.20 -7.98 2.40
CA PRO A 159 -11.64 -8.04 2.24
C PRO A 159 -12.05 -8.71 0.91
N PRO A 160 -13.11 -9.56 0.88
CA PRO A 160 -13.53 -10.27 -0.32
C PRO A 160 -13.89 -9.39 -1.52
N ASN A 161 -14.23 -8.12 -1.27
CA ASN A 161 -14.53 -7.11 -2.28
C ASN A 161 -13.34 -6.19 -2.61
N SER A 162 -12.14 -6.50 -2.13
CA SER A 162 -10.96 -5.69 -2.40
C SER A 162 -10.63 -5.67 -3.90
N PRO A 163 -10.40 -4.48 -4.48
CA PRO A 163 -10.03 -4.36 -5.89
C PRO A 163 -8.70 -5.05 -6.22
N VAL A 164 -7.82 -5.24 -5.24
CA VAL A 164 -6.56 -5.98 -5.38
C VAL A 164 -6.83 -7.44 -5.76
N LEU A 165 -7.79 -8.11 -5.12
CA LEU A 165 -8.13 -9.51 -5.41
C LEU A 165 -8.63 -9.67 -6.84
N GLN A 166 -9.47 -8.72 -7.29
CA GLN A 166 -9.96 -8.71 -8.66
C GLN A 166 -8.83 -8.46 -9.66
N ALA A 167 -7.92 -7.51 -9.38
CA ALA A 167 -6.74 -7.26 -10.19
C ALA A 167 -5.82 -8.50 -10.30
N MET A 168 -5.63 -9.25 -9.22
CA MET A 168 -4.85 -10.49 -9.25
C MET A 168 -5.49 -11.56 -10.17
N ILE A 169 -6.81 -11.74 -10.10
CA ILE A 169 -7.53 -12.66 -11.00
C ILE A 169 -7.38 -12.22 -12.45
N ASP A 170 -7.60 -10.93 -12.72
CA ASP A 170 -7.58 -10.37 -14.05
C ASP A 170 -6.18 -10.42 -14.68
N THR A 171 -5.14 -10.05 -13.92
CA THR A 171 -3.75 -10.18 -14.34
C THR A 171 -3.37 -11.62 -14.56
N HIS A 172 -3.72 -12.56 -13.67
CA HIS A 172 -3.44 -13.98 -13.88
C HIS A 172 -4.08 -14.50 -15.18
N CYS A 173 -5.37 -14.21 -15.42
CA CYS A 173 -6.03 -14.57 -16.69
C CYS A 173 -5.41 -13.85 -17.91
N TYR A 174 -4.73 -12.72 -17.68
CA TYR A 174 -4.12 -11.92 -18.72
C TYR A 174 -2.71 -12.37 -19.11
N SER A 175 -1.82 -12.67 -18.15
CA SER A 175 -0.40 -12.88 -18.41
C SER A 175 0.09 -14.29 -18.15
N TRP A 176 -0.61 -15.08 -17.33
CA TRP A 176 -0.14 -16.41 -16.92
C TRP A 176 -0.07 -17.40 -18.10
N LYS A 177 0.96 -18.25 -18.08
CA LYS A 177 1.17 -19.34 -19.03
C LYS A 177 1.45 -20.62 -18.25
N GLU A 178 1.10 -21.77 -18.81
CA GLU A 178 1.29 -23.06 -18.14
C GLU A 178 2.72 -23.32 -17.68
N ASN A 179 3.70 -22.88 -18.48
CA ASN A 179 5.13 -23.02 -18.19
C ASN A 179 5.69 -21.92 -17.27
N SER A 180 4.87 -20.94 -16.85
CA SER A 180 5.27 -19.93 -15.87
C SER A 180 5.53 -20.54 -14.50
N ASP A 181 4.79 -21.59 -14.12
CA ASP A 181 5.02 -22.26 -12.83
C ASP A 181 5.90 -23.47 -13.05
N ASN A 182 7.00 -23.53 -12.30
CA ASN A 182 7.95 -24.62 -12.41
C ASN A 182 8.61 -24.89 -11.05
N TYR A 183 9.36 -25.98 -10.96
CA TYR A 183 10.08 -26.33 -9.73
C TYR A 183 11.17 -25.30 -9.38
N GLY A 184 11.73 -24.60 -10.38
CA GLY A 184 12.82 -23.66 -10.20
C GLY A 184 12.39 -22.35 -9.53
N ASN A 185 11.15 -21.90 -9.73
CA ASN A 185 10.57 -20.75 -9.03
C ASN A 185 9.65 -21.13 -7.87
N GLY A 186 9.46 -22.43 -7.58
CA GLY A 186 8.66 -22.92 -6.46
C GLY A 186 7.14 -22.79 -6.61
N GLU A 187 6.65 -22.12 -7.66
CA GLU A 187 5.22 -21.86 -7.87
C GLU A 187 4.43 -23.14 -8.15
N LEU A 188 5.05 -24.13 -8.80
CA LEU A 188 4.36 -25.38 -9.18
C LEU A 188 3.84 -26.14 -7.95
N GLN A 189 4.58 -26.10 -6.85
CA GLN A 189 4.25 -26.77 -5.58
C GLN A 189 3.10 -26.06 -4.84
N LEU A 190 2.89 -24.77 -5.10
CA LEU A 190 1.86 -23.96 -4.43
C LEU A 190 0.48 -24.07 -5.08
N ARG A 191 0.38 -24.65 -6.28
CA ARG A 191 -0.90 -24.79 -7.00
C ARG A 191 -2.01 -25.45 -6.17
N SER A 192 -1.66 -26.45 -5.35
CA SER A 192 -2.63 -27.16 -4.51
C SER A 192 -3.12 -26.33 -3.32
N LEU A 193 -2.42 -25.26 -2.97
CA LEU A 193 -2.73 -24.36 -1.87
C LEU A 193 -3.52 -23.12 -2.32
N LEU A 194 -3.77 -22.97 -3.62
CA LEU A 194 -4.49 -21.82 -4.16
C LEU A 194 -5.91 -21.71 -3.56
N PRO A 195 -6.33 -20.51 -3.15
CA PRO A 195 -7.65 -20.30 -2.56
C PRO A 195 -8.78 -20.69 -3.52
N HIS A 196 -9.80 -21.37 -3.01
CA HIS A 196 -10.98 -21.77 -3.79
C HIS A 196 -11.67 -20.57 -4.46
N SER A 197 -11.75 -19.43 -3.77
CA SER A 197 -12.30 -18.17 -4.27
C SER A 197 -11.50 -17.61 -5.44
N PHE A 198 -10.17 -17.70 -5.40
CA PHE A 198 -9.29 -17.33 -6.51
C PHE A 198 -9.54 -18.24 -7.72
N LEU A 199 -9.52 -19.56 -7.53
CA LEU A 199 -9.74 -20.53 -8.62
C LEU A 199 -11.12 -20.36 -9.27
N LEU A 200 -12.17 -20.15 -8.47
CA LEU A 200 -13.51 -19.85 -8.96
C LEU A 200 -13.54 -18.52 -9.74
N GLY A 201 -12.88 -17.49 -9.23
CA GLY A 201 -12.74 -16.20 -9.89
C GLY A 201 -12.07 -16.32 -11.26
N VAL A 202 -10.97 -17.07 -11.35
CA VAL A 202 -10.25 -17.38 -12.60
C VAL A 202 -11.15 -18.15 -13.56
N ALA A 203 -11.86 -19.19 -13.12
CA ALA A 203 -12.77 -19.97 -13.96
C ALA A 203 -13.88 -19.08 -14.56
N LEU A 204 -14.52 -18.25 -13.73
CA LEU A 204 -15.55 -17.31 -14.17
C LEU A 204 -14.99 -16.26 -15.14
N ARG A 205 -13.78 -15.76 -14.87
CA ARG A 205 -13.13 -14.78 -15.74
C ARG A 205 -12.78 -15.36 -17.10
N TYR A 206 -12.23 -16.57 -17.17
CA TYR A 206 -11.95 -17.23 -18.44
C TYR A 206 -13.21 -17.47 -19.26
N MET A 207 -14.31 -17.91 -18.65
CA MET A 207 -15.60 -18.03 -19.33
C MET A 207 -16.02 -16.70 -19.99
N ARG A 208 -15.92 -15.58 -19.27
CA ARG A 208 -16.25 -14.25 -19.81
C ARG A 208 -15.32 -13.84 -20.97
N LEU A 209 -14.04 -14.24 -20.91
CA LEU A 209 -13.07 -13.95 -21.97
C LEU A 209 -13.31 -14.78 -23.23
N GLN A 210 -13.87 -16.00 -23.15
CA GLN A 210 -14.20 -16.80 -24.33
C GLN A 210 -15.25 -16.13 -25.23
N HIS A 211 -16.11 -15.29 -24.65
CA HIS A 211 -17.15 -14.55 -25.37
C HIS A 211 -16.71 -13.15 -25.85
N GLY A 212 -15.42 -12.81 -25.77
CA GLY A 212 -14.91 -11.49 -26.16
C GLY A 212 -13.44 -11.46 -26.56
N ARG A 213 -12.94 -10.30 -26.98
CA ARG A 213 -11.49 -10.08 -27.16
C ARG A 213 -10.85 -9.73 -25.82
N LYS A 214 -9.67 -10.29 -25.58
CA LYS A 214 -8.81 -9.93 -24.45
C LYS A 214 -8.38 -8.47 -24.58
N LYS A 215 -8.93 -7.61 -23.73
CA LYS A 215 -8.55 -6.19 -23.64
C LYS A 215 -7.36 -6.05 -22.70
N ARG A 216 -6.52 -5.04 -22.95
CA ARG A 216 -5.48 -4.63 -22.02
C ARG A 216 -6.13 -4.22 -20.69
N LEU A 217 -5.54 -4.62 -19.58
CA LEU A 217 -6.00 -4.21 -18.25
C LEU A 217 -5.79 -2.71 -18.07
N ASP A 218 -6.79 -2.05 -17.49
CA ASP A 218 -6.72 -0.63 -17.12
C ASP A 218 -6.72 -0.53 -15.59
N ARG A 219 -5.69 0.11 -15.02
CA ARG A 219 -5.58 0.36 -13.57
C ARG A 219 -6.83 1.07 -13.00
N CYS A 220 -7.46 1.92 -13.82
CA CYS A 220 -8.60 2.73 -13.42
C CYS A 220 -9.85 1.88 -13.13
N ASP A 221 -9.91 0.65 -13.65
CA ASP A 221 -11.01 -0.28 -13.35
C ASP A 221 -11.02 -0.71 -11.87
N TYR A 222 -9.94 -0.44 -11.12
CA TYR A 222 -9.74 -0.90 -9.74
C TYR A 222 -9.57 0.25 -8.73
N HIS A 223 -9.24 1.47 -9.16
CA HIS A 223 -8.94 2.61 -8.26
C HIS A 223 -10.15 3.34 -7.65
N GLY A 224 -11.37 2.81 -7.82
CA GLY A 224 -12.57 3.33 -7.15
C GLY A 224 -12.96 4.76 -7.56
N HIS A 225 -12.72 5.13 -8.82
CA HIS A 225 -13.01 6.46 -9.36
C HIS A 225 -14.46 6.89 -9.17
N GLY A 226 -14.65 8.14 -8.73
CA GLY A 226 -15.91 8.85 -8.86
C GLY A 226 -16.27 9.17 -10.32
N PRO A 227 -17.51 9.57 -10.63
CA PRO A 227 -17.94 9.91 -11.99
C PRO A 227 -17.10 11.02 -12.65
N ASP A 228 -16.54 11.91 -11.83
CA ASP A 228 -15.79 13.09 -12.25
C ASP A 228 -14.26 12.92 -12.11
N ASP A 229 -13.78 11.73 -11.75
CA ASP A 229 -12.34 11.48 -11.58
C ASP A 229 -11.62 11.27 -12.93
N ASP A 230 -10.46 11.90 -13.05
CA ASP A 230 -9.59 11.77 -14.22
C ASP A 230 -9.07 10.33 -14.37
N ARG A 231 -9.34 9.70 -15.52
CA ARG A 231 -8.83 8.36 -15.91
C ARG A 231 -7.53 8.44 -16.72
N GLY A 232 -6.83 7.32 -16.86
CA GLY A 232 -5.65 7.16 -17.73
C GLY A 232 -4.36 7.69 -17.11
N ASP A 233 -3.47 8.32 -17.89
CA ASP A 233 -2.17 8.84 -17.38
C ASP A 233 -2.32 9.91 -16.29
N LYS A 234 -3.51 10.50 -16.17
CA LYS A 234 -3.89 11.45 -15.11
C LYS A 234 -4.42 10.78 -13.84
N CYS A 235 -4.79 9.51 -13.91
CA CYS A 235 -5.03 8.65 -12.75
C CYS A 235 -3.67 8.31 -12.10
N GLN A 236 -3.02 9.34 -11.56
CA GLN A 236 -2.06 9.15 -10.48
C GLN A 236 -2.86 9.42 -9.23
N VAL A 237 -3.38 8.36 -8.61
CA VAL A 237 -4.09 8.51 -7.33
C VAL A 237 -3.17 9.32 -6.40
N ALA A 238 -3.75 10.39 -5.87
CA ALA A 238 -3.06 11.65 -5.59
C ALA A 238 -1.57 11.53 -5.24
N ARG A 239 -0.72 12.15 -6.08
CA ARG A 239 0.41 12.89 -5.51
C ARG A 239 -0.20 14.06 -4.75
N VAL A 240 0.25 14.28 -3.52
CA VAL A 240 -0.05 15.48 -2.71
C VAL A 240 0.23 16.81 -3.48
N ASP A 241 0.90 16.72 -4.63
CA ASP A 241 1.25 17.84 -5.51
C ASP A 241 0.05 18.51 -6.23
N GLU A 242 -1.17 17.95 -6.23
CA GLU A 242 -2.32 18.55 -6.96
C GLU A 242 -3.18 19.54 -6.15
N PHE A 243 -3.01 19.61 -4.83
CA PHE A 243 -3.54 20.74 -4.03
C PHE A 243 -2.84 22.07 -4.35
N ASN A 244 -1.70 22.03 -5.03
CA ASN A 244 -0.88 23.21 -5.34
C ASN A 244 -1.05 23.76 -6.76
N LYS A 245 -1.86 23.14 -7.64
CA LYS A 245 -2.02 23.61 -9.04
C LYS A 245 -3.28 24.43 -9.34
N ARG A 246 -4.22 24.59 -8.41
CA ARG A 246 -5.40 25.48 -8.58
C ARG A 246 -5.18 26.92 -8.09
N LYS A 247 -3.93 27.36 -7.88
CA LYS A 247 -3.59 28.77 -7.54
C LYS A 247 -2.66 29.44 -8.55
N ALA A 248 -2.65 28.98 -9.79
CA ALA A 248 -2.03 29.68 -10.91
C ALA A 248 -3.07 29.92 -12.02
N THR A 249 -4.06 30.76 -11.72
CA THR A 249 -4.76 31.59 -12.69
C THR A 249 -5.36 32.79 -11.97
#